data_AF-A0A401IXF0-F1
#
_entry.id   AF-A0A401IXF0-F1
#
_cell.length_a   1.000
_cell.length_b   1.000
_cell.length_c   1.000
_cell.angle_alpha   90.00
_cell.angle_beta   90.00
_cell.angle_gamma   90.00
#
_symmetry.space_group_name_H-M   'P 1'
#
loop_
_entity.id
_entity.type
_entity.pdbx_description
1 polymer ?
#
loop_
_entity_poly.entity_id
_entity_poly.type
_entity_poly.pdbx_seq_one_letter_code
_entity_poly.pdbx_strand_id
1 'polypeptide(L)'
;MRFTTHLALAAPFLILLGSCVGPATRPASPAPAPAPRPAQAPVRPVAPAAPLASDWQYRPTAPGDWRWQSDAAMSIARFGPTAADPRLTIRCDRAARRISIIRAGAGQGTMTLRTSYGATSWPATATTASVPQTIAVRAAADTALDQMAYSRGKFAIEVMGLEPLIVPAWPEVSRVIEDCRG
;
A
#
# COMPACT_ATOMS: atom_id res chain seq x y z
N MET A 1 19.02 -98.74 -47.57
CA MET A 1 18.38 -98.11 -48.76
C MET A 1 16.89 -98.03 -48.49
N ARG A 2 16.30 -96.82 -48.52
CA ARG A 2 14.88 -96.51 -48.88
C ARG A 2 13.78 -97.12 -47.96
N PHE A 3 12.63 -96.53 -47.67
CA PHE A 3 11.98 -95.23 -47.85
C PHE A 3 10.68 -95.31 -47.00
N THR A 4 10.16 -94.15 -46.60
CA THR A 4 8.72 -93.82 -46.37
C THR A 4 7.90 -94.40 -45.20
N THR A 5 7.53 -93.45 -44.34
CA THR A 5 6.30 -93.24 -43.55
C THR A 5 4.98 -93.45 -44.30
N HIS A 6 3.96 -93.99 -43.62
CA HIS A 6 2.51 -93.67 -43.74
C HIS A 6 1.77 -94.22 -42.49
N LEU A 7 1.00 -93.37 -41.76
CA LEU A 7 -0.48 -93.33 -41.66
C LEU A 7 -1.12 -94.64 -41.11
N ALA A 8 -2.15 -94.70 -40.27
CA ALA A 8 -3.06 -93.76 -39.61
C ALA A 8 -3.95 -94.55 -38.62
N LEU A 9 -4.73 -93.82 -37.81
CA LEU A 9 -6.06 -94.17 -37.25
C LEU A 9 -6.17 -95.26 -36.16
N ALA A 10 -6.62 -94.83 -34.97
CA ALA A 10 -7.99 -95.04 -34.46
C ALA A 10 -8.05 -94.94 -32.92
N ALA A 11 -9.08 -94.27 -32.40
CA ALA A 11 -9.39 -94.10 -30.97
C ALA A 11 -9.83 -95.44 -30.32
N PRO A 12 -9.86 -95.56 -28.97
CA PRO A 12 -10.96 -94.98 -28.20
C PRO A 12 -10.58 -94.39 -26.82
N PHE A 13 -11.49 -93.54 -26.35
CA PHE A 13 -11.51 -92.80 -25.10
C PHE A 13 -12.09 -93.68 -23.98
N LEU A 14 -11.40 -93.81 -22.83
CA LEU A 14 -11.93 -94.47 -21.63
C LEU A 14 -11.41 -93.81 -20.35
N ILE A 15 -12.38 -93.61 -19.45
CA ILE A 15 -12.42 -92.79 -18.24
C ILE A 15 -11.52 -93.33 -17.12
N LEU A 16 -10.87 -92.46 -16.35
CA LEU A 16 -10.52 -92.72 -14.94
C LEU A 16 -10.60 -91.45 -14.08
N LEU A 17 -11.35 -91.57 -12.99
CA LEU A 17 -11.55 -90.57 -11.94
C LEU A 17 -10.30 -90.42 -11.08
N GLY A 18 -9.84 -89.19 -10.86
CA GLY A 18 -8.81 -88.83 -9.89
C GLY A 18 -9.38 -87.95 -8.78
N SER A 19 -9.49 -88.51 -7.57
CA SER A 19 -9.80 -87.78 -6.34
C SER A 19 -8.54 -87.13 -5.79
N CYS A 20 -8.57 -85.82 -5.51
CA CYS A 20 -7.61 -85.18 -4.61
C CYS A 20 -8.24 -83.99 -3.89
N VAL A 21 -8.13 -84.05 -2.56
CA VAL A 21 -8.62 -83.10 -1.55
C VAL A 21 -7.93 -81.73 -1.68
N GLY A 22 -8.71 -80.65 -1.53
CA GLY A 22 -8.23 -79.27 -1.43
C GLY A 22 -8.52 -78.64 -0.05
N PRO A 23 -7.72 -77.68 0.43
CA PRO A 23 -7.49 -77.43 1.86
C PRO A 23 -8.50 -76.48 2.55
N ALA A 24 -8.51 -76.54 3.88
CA ALA A 24 -9.39 -75.78 4.78
C ALA A 24 -9.31 -74.25 4.60
N THR A 25 -10.47 -73.59 4.66
CA THR A 25 -10.61 -72.12 4.63
C THR A 25 -10.08 -71.49 5.91
N ARG A 26 -9.07 -70.63 5.79
CA ARG A 26 -8.52 -69.82 6.90
C ARG A 26 -9.47 -68.64 7.18
N PRO A 27 -9.81 -68.33 8.44
CA PRO A 27 -10.61 -67.14 8.74
C PRO A 27 -9.86 -65.87 8.31
N ALA A 28 -10.59 -64.91 7.72
CA ALA A 28 -10.04 -63.62 7.34
C ALA A 28 -9.62 -62.82 8.58
N SER A 29 -8.40 -62.29 8.57
CA SER A 29 -7.92 -61.38 9.62
C SER A 29 -8.65 -60.03 9.51
N PRO A 30 -9.08 -59.41 10.63
CA PRO A 30 -9.69 -58.08 10.60
C PRO A 30 -8.70 -57.03 10.08
N ALA A 31 -9.20 -56.08 9.28
CA ALA A 31 -8.40 -54.97 8.76
C ALA A 31 -7.99 -54.00 9.90
N PRO A 32 -6.78 -53.40 9.85
CA PRO A 32 -6.35 -52.41 10.84
C PRO A 32 -7.20 -51.14 10.76
N ALA A 33 -7.53 -50.57 11.92
CA ALA A 33 -8.28 -49.32 12.01
C ALA A 33 -7.47 -48.11 11.48
N PRO A 34 -8.12 -47.09 10.88
CA PRO A 34 -7.44 -45.90 10.38
C PRO A 34 -6.75 -45.10 11.50
N ALA A 35 -5.54 -44.60 11.25
CA ALA A 35 -4.82 -43.76 12.19
C ALA A 35 -5.47 -42.38 12.37
N PRO A 36 -5.38 -41.75 13.57
CA PRO A 36 -5.93 -40.42 13.82
C PRO A 36 -5.21 -39.34 13.00
N ARG A 37 -5.98 -38.39 12.45
CA ARG A 37 -5.45 -37.24 11.69
C ARG A 37 -4.72 -36.27 12.64
N PRO A 38 -3.53 -35.75 12.28
CA PRO A 38 -2.81 -34.77 13.09
C PRO A 38 -3.63 -33.50 13.32
N ALA A 39 -3.69 -33.02 14.56
CA ALA A 39 -4.32 -31.74 14.91
C ALA A 39 -3.52 -30.56 14.34
N GLN A 40 -4.21 -29.60 13.71
CA GLN A 40 -3.58 -28.38 13.18
C GLN A 40 -3.15 -27.46 14.33
N ALA A 41 -1.92 -26.96 14.28
CA ALA A 41 -1.42 -25.99 15.25
C ALA A 41 -2.16 -24.64 15.10
N PRO A 42 -2.42 -23.92 16.21
CA PRO A 42 -3.04 -22.59 16.16
C PRO A 42 -2.19 -21.60 15.35
N VAL A 43 -2.79 -20.95 14.35
CA VAL A 43 -2.14 -19.87 13.60
C VAL A 43 -1.98 -18.67 14.53
N ARG A 44 -0.73 -18.30 14.85
CA ARG A 44 -0.44 -17.10 15.63
C ARG A 44 -0.76 -15.86 14.78
N PRO A 45 -1.53 -14.88 15.28
CA PRO A 45 -1.75 -13.62 14.56
C PRO A 45 -0.41 -12.92 14.29
N VAL A 46 -0.13 -12.61 13.02
CA VAL A 46 1.03 -11.79 12.65
C VAL A 46 0.73 -10.35 13.09
N ALA A 47 1.60 -9.80 13.94
CA ALA A 47 1.53 -8.39 14.29
C ALA A 47 1.73 -7.52 13.03
N PRO A 48 0.97 -6.43 12.84
CA PRO A 48 1.18 -5.53 11.71
C PRO A 48 2.63 -5.03 11.68
N ALA A 49 3.27 -5.09 10.52
CA ALA A 49 4.60 -4.54 10.34
C ALA A 49 4.59 -3.05 10.71
N ALA A 50 5.54 -2.61 11.55
CA ALA A 50 5.74 -1.19 11.79
C ALA A 50 5.97 -0.48 10.44
N PRO A 51 5.33 0.66 10.16
CA PRO A 51 5.57 1.38 8.92
C PRO A 51 7.06 1.68 8.82
N LEU A 52 7.71 1.24 7.74
CA LEU A 52 9.05 1.70 7.40
C LEU A 52 8.98 3.23 7.44
N ALA A 53 9.74 3.86 8.33
CA ALA A 53 9.85 5.31 8.39
C ALA A 53 10.15 5.79 6.97
N SER A 54 9.17 6.42 6.34
CA SER A 54 9.26 6.82 4.94
C SER A 54 10.42 7.81 4.80
N ASP A 55 11.26 7.60 3.78
CA ASP A 55 12.55 8.28 3.53
C ASP A 55 12.53 9.80 3.82
N TRP A 56 11.42 10.49 3.56
CA TRP A 56 11.26 11.92 3.84
C TRP A 56 11.60 12.34 5.29
N GLN A 57 11.39 11.48 6.29
CA GLN A 57 11.68 11.81 7.70
C GLN A 57 13.18 12.02 7.93
N TYR A 58 14.02 11.34 7.15
CA TYR A 58 15.48 11.42 7.25
C TYR A 58 16.10 12.47 6.33
N ARG A 59 15.39 12.89 5.27
CA ARG A 59 15.86 13.97 4.38
C ARG A 59 15.82 15.33 5.09
N PRO A 60 16.77 16.24 4.81
CA PRO A 60 16.76 17.58 5.39
C PRO A 60 15.56 18.40 4.91
N THR A 61 15.16 19.41 5.69
CA THR A 61 14.24 20.44 5.21
C THR A 61 14.89 21.21 4.07
N ALA A 62 14.10 21.66 3.11
CA ALA A 62 14.56 22.59 2.09
C ALA A 62 15.08 23.88 2.76
N PRO A 63 16.07 24.57 2.16
CA PRO A 63 16.52 25.86 2.67
C PRO A 63 15.42 26.92 2.48
N GLY A 64 15.22 27.73 3.52
CA GLY A 64 14.26 28.83 3.51
C GLY A 64 13.66 29.09 4.89
N ASP A 65 12.91 30.18 4.97
CA ASP A 65 12.21 30.59 6.18
C ASP A 65 10.73 30.77 5.91
N TRP A 66 9.94 30.61 6.97
CA TRP A 66 8.54 31.00 6.98
C TRP A 66 8.40 32.51 7.19
N ARG A 67 7.47 33.11 6.44
CA ARG A 67 7.07 34.51 6.58
C ARG A 67 5.57 34.58 6.58
N TRP A 68 5.00 35.02 7.70
CA TRP A 68 3.56 35.18 7.88
C TRP A 68 3.14 36.63 7.70
N GLN A 69 1.99 36.83 7.06
CA GLN A 69 1.35 38.12 6.86
C GLN A 69 -0.17 37.92 6.95
N SER A 70 -0.89 38.95 7.40
CA SER A 70 -2.34 38.93 7.45
C SER A 70 -2.92 40.33 7.28
N ASP A 71 -4.13 40.39 6.72
CA ASP A 71 -5.02 41.56 6.78
C ASP A 71 -6.40 41.13 7.29
N ALA A 72 -7.47 41.90 7.06
CA ALA A 72 -8.83 41.52 7.46
C ALA A 72 -9.39 40.34 6.65
N ALA A 73 -9.05 40.21 5.36
CA ALA A 73 -9.61 39.23 4.44
C ALA A 73 -8.80 37.92 4.35
N MET A 74 -7.47 37.98 4.54
CA MET A 74 -6.57 36.85 4.35
C MET A 74 -5.50 36.69 5.43
N SER A 75 -5.07 35.44 5.60
CA SER A 75 -3.88 35.04 6.37
C SER A 75 -2.98 34.21 5.45
N ILE A 76 -1.69 34.50 5.41
CA ILE A 76 -0.78 33.85 4.47
C ILE A 76 0.57 33.56 5.11
N ALA A 77 1.02 32.32 4.98
CA ALA A 77 2.36 31.87 5.34
C ALA A 77 3.09 31.44 4.07
N ARG A 78 4.28 32.01 3.85
CA ARG A 78 5.12 31.71 2.68
C ARG A 78 6.44 31.13 3.15
N PHE A 79 6.82 29.98 2.60
CA PHE A 79 8.12 29.35 2.84
C PHE A 79 9.00 29.48 1.60
N GLY A 80 10.23 29.95 1.79
CA GLY A 80 11.21 30.03 0.71
C GLY A 80 12.48 30.79 1.11
N PRO A 81 13.51 30.79 0.25
CA PRO A 81 14.76 31.51 0.50
C PRO A 81 14.52 33.01 0.70
N THR A 82 13.61 33.61 -0.08
CA THR A 82 13.25 35.04 0.02
C THR A 82 11.73 35.22 -0.03
N ALA A 83 11.26 36.42 0.32
CA ALA A 83 9.83 36.74 0.23
C ALA A 83 9.30 36.76 -1.22
N ALA A 84 10.16 37.01 -2.20
CA ALA A 84 9.83 37.06 -3.63
C ALA A 84 9.90 35.69 -4.32
N ASP A 85 10.52 34.68 -3.69
CA ASP A 85 10.66 33.32 -4.22
C ASP A 85 10.04 32.28 -3.25
N PRO A 86 8.71 32.26 -3.07
CA PRO A 86 8.06 31.28 -2.23
C PRO A 86 8.01 29.91 -2.93
N ARG A 87 8.52 28.87 -2.25
CA ARG A 87 8.44 27.47 -2.70
C ARG A 87 7.13 26.80 -2.28
N LEU A 88 6.57 27.24 -1.14
CA LEU A 88 5.27 26.82 -0.63
C LEU A 88 4.54 28.04 -0.07
N THR A 89 3.25 28.15 -0.34
CA THR A 89 2.38 29.15 0.25
C THR A 89 1.14 28.48 0.81
N ILE A 90 0.81 28.80 2.07
CA ILE A 90 -0.43 28.41 2.75
C ILE A 90 -1.25 29.68 2.89
N ARG A 91 -2.42 29.73 2.25
CA ARG A 91 -3.25 30.92 2.23
C ARG A 91 -4.66 30.60 2.70
N CYS A 92 -5.12 31.29 3.72
CA CYS A 92 -6.51 31.33 4.11
C CYS A 92 -7.26 32.44 3.35
N ASP A 93 -8.40 32.07 2.78
CA ASP A 93 -9.50 32.98 2.46
C ASP A 93 -10.51 32.92 3.61
N ARG A 94 -10.61 33.99 4.42
CA ARG A 94 -11.45 34.00 5.62
C ARG A 94 -12.93 33.99 5.30
N ALA A 95 -13.34 34.69 4.24
CA ALA A 95 -14.75 34.74 3.82
C ALA A 95 -15.23 33.35 3.36
N ALA A 96 -14.40 32.65 2.57
CA ALA A 96 -14.74 31.32 2.09
C ALA A 96 -14.44 30.20 3.09
N ARG A 97 -13.67 30.48 4.15
CA ARG A 97 -13.18 29.48 5.14
C ARG A 97 -12.44 28.35 4.44
N ARG A 98 -11.60 28.71 3.46
CA ARG A 98 -10.82 27.77 2.65
C ARG A 98 -9.34 28.07 2.72
N ILE A 99 -8.55 27.00 2.79
CA ILE A 99 -7.10 27.06 2.75
C ILE A 99 -6.62 26.55 1.39
N SER A 100 -5.84 27.39 0.71
CA SER A 100 -5.10 27.03 -0.49
C SER A 100 -3.67 26.66 -0.10
N ILE A 101 -3.23 25.46 -0.48
CA ILE A 101 -1.85 25.02 -0.40
C ILE A 101 -1.27 25.12 -1.81
N ILE A 102 -0.31 26.01 -1.98
CA ILE A 102 0.22 26.42 -3.28
C ILE A 102 1.70 26.02 -3.33
N ARG A 103 2.03 25.04 -4.16
CA ARG A 103 3.39 24.57 -4.42
C ARG A 103 3.92 25.24 -5.68
N ALA A 104 5.10 25.84 -5.63
CA ALA A 104 5.76 26.38 -6.82
C ALA A 104 6.13 25.25 -7.81
N GLY A 105 5.89 25.50 -9.10
CA GLY A 105 6.08 24.54 -10.19
C GLY A 105 4.75 23.96 -10.69
N ALA A 106 4.73 23.61 -11.98
CA ALA A 106 3.60 22.89 -12.60
C ALA A 106 3.83 21.38 -12.50
N GLY A 107 3.18 20.76 -11.51
CA GLY A 107 3.09 19.31 -11.40
C GLY A 107 1.78 18.77 -12.00
N GLN A 108 1.47 17.51 -11.72
CA GLN A 108 0.33 16.81 -12.31
C GLN A 108 -0.44 16.03 -11.23
N GLY A 109 -1.76 15.90 -11.41
CA GLY A 109 -2.61 15.04 -10.58
C GLY A 109 -2.85 15.57 -9.16
N THR A 110 -2.50 14.78 -8.15
CA THR A 110 -2.78 15.07 -6.75
C THR A 110 -1.59 15.71 -6.03
N MET A 111 -1.88 16.49 -5.00
CA MET A 111 -0.89 16.96 -4.02
C MET A 111 -0.97 16.07 -2.79
N THR A 112 0.11 15.40 -2.44
CA THR A 112 0.21 14.56 -1.24
C THR A 112 0.89 15.33 -0.12
N LEU A 113 0.16 15.51 0.96
CA LEU A 113 0.67 15.96 2.25
C LEU A 113 1.18 14.75 3.03
N ARG A 114 2.45 14.75 3.40
CA ARG A 114 3.05 13.69 4.23
C ARG A 114 3.53 14.25 5.55
N THR A 115 3.05 13.66 6.64
CA THR A 115 3.30 14.11 8.02
C THR A 115 3.74 12.93 8.88
N SER A 116 4.10 13.18 10.15
CA SER A 116 4.34 12.11 11.12
C SER A 116 3.11 11.24 11.42
N TYR A 117 1.92 11.64 10.96
CA TYR A 117 0.66 10.91 11.15
C TYR A 117 0.25 10.09 9.92
N GLY A 118 0.98 10.20 8.81
CA GLY A 118 0.70 9.50 7.57
C GLY A 118 0.67 10.42 6.36
N ALA A 119 0.13 9.90 5.25
CA ALA A 119 -0.01 10.62 4.00
C ALA A 119 -1.49 10.86 3.67
N THR A 120 -1.80 12.05 3.15
CA THR A 120 -3.13 12.42 2.66
C THR A 120 -2.98 13.08 1.30
N SER A 121 -3.73 12.62 0.31
CA SER A 121 -3.70 13.20 -1.04
C SER A 121 -4.93 14.05 -1.29
N TRP A 122 -4.72 15.22 -1.90
CA TRP A 122 -5.75 16.15 -2.30
C TRP A 122 -5.76 16.33 -3.81
N PRO A 123 -6.93 16.49 -4.44
CA PRO A 123 -7.00 16.98 -5.81
C PRO A 123 -6.25 18.31 -5.91
N ALA A 124 -5.42 18.47 -6.93
CA ALA A 124 -4.68 19.69 -7.17
C ALA A 124 -4.79 20.10 -8.63
N THR A 125 -4.74 21.40 -8.87
CA THR A 125 -4.78 21.98 -10.22
C THR A 125 -3.47 22.69 -10.48
N ALA A 126 -2.82 22.36 -11.58
CA ALA A 126 -1.66 23.11 -12.06
C ALA A 126 -2.13 24.36 -12.80
N THR A 127 -1.50 25.49 -12.50
CA THR A 127 -1.60 26.73 -13.28
C THR A 127 -0.25 27.01 -13.91
N THR A 128 -0.27 27.28 -15.21
CA THR A 128 0.91 27.57 -16.04
C THR A 128 0.94 29.03 -16.50
N ALA A 129 0.33 29.92 -15.72
CA ALA A 129 0.44 31.38 -15.91
C ALA A 129 1.91 31.85 -15.73
N SER A 130 2.14 33.15 -15.64
CA SER A 130 3.48 33.76 -15.58
C SER A 130 4.44 33.12 -14.54
N VAL A 131 3.91 32.60 -13.43
CA VAL A 131 4.65 31.73 -12.50
C VAL A 131 3.92 30.39 -12.37
N PRO A 132 4.54 29.26 -12.77
CA PRO A 132 3.93 27.94 -12.63
C PRO A 132 3.67 27.57 -11.17
N GLN A 133 2.47 27.09 -10.86
CA GLN A 133 2.09 26.65 -9.51
C GLN A 133 1.16 25.44 -9.56
N THR A 134 1.14 24.66 -8.49
CA THR A 134 0.17 23.58 -8.27
C THR A 134 -0.59 23.86 -6.99
N ILE A 135 -1.91 23.87 -7.05
CA ILE A 135 -2.79 24.38 -5.99
C ILE A 135 -3.76 23.29 -5.55
N ALA A 136 -3.74 22.96 -4.27
CA ALA A 136 -4.80 22.18 -3.61
C ALA A 136 -5.62 23.10 -2.70
N VAL A 137 -6.94 22.97 -2.71
CA VAL A 137 -7.83 23.79 -1.88
C VAL A 137 -8.65 22.89 -0.96
N ARG A 138 -8.57 23.15 0.35
CA ARG A 138 -9.32 22.42 1.38
C ARG A 138 -10.18 23.36 2.22
N ALA A 139 -11.24 22.80 2.82
CA ALA A 139 -12.00 23.52 3.83
C ALA A 139 -11.14 23.71 5.09
N ALA A 140 -11.32 24.81 5.81
CA ALA A 140 -10.57 25.08 7.04
C ALA A 140 -10.77 24.00 8.13
N ALA A 141 -11.88 23.27 8.08
CA ALA A 141 -12.20 22.16 8.99
C ALA A 141 -11.51 20.83 8.63
N ASP A 142 -10.71 20.78 7.56
CA ASP A 142 -10.01 19.56 7.17
C ASP A 142 -8.96 19.16 8.23
N THR A 143 -9.12 17.97 8.80
CA THR A 143 -8.26 17.48 9.90
C THR A 143 -6.82 17.21 9.47
N ALA A 144 -6.58 17.02 8.17
CA ALA A 144 -5.21 16.89 7.64
C ALA A 144 -4.39 18.19 7.83
N LEU A 145 -5.04 19.34 7.99
CA LEU A 145 -4.37 20.60 8.34
C LEU A 145 -3.77 20.56 9.75
N ASP A 146 -4.45 19.91 10.70
CA ASP A 146 -3.91 19.71 12.06
C ASP A 146 -2.70 18.78 12.02
N GLN A 147 -2.76 17.72 11.21
CA GLN A 147 -1.63 16.80 11.04
C GLN A 147 -0.40 17.52 10.46
N MET A 148 -0.61 18.52 9.59
CA MET A 148 0.44 19.38 9.07
C MET A 148 1.02 20.28 10.16
N ALA A 149 0.17 20.97 10.93
CA ALA A 149 0.56 21.89 12.00
C ALA A 149 1.31 21.20 13.15
N TYR A 150 0.90 19.98 13.50
CA TYR A 150 1.47 19.21 14.62
C TYR A 150 2.45 18.12 14.16
N SER A 151 2.86 18.11 12.89
CA SER A 151 3.84 17.15 12.40
C SER A 151 5.16 17.29 13.17
N ARG A 152 5.83 16.16 13.44
CA ARG A 152 7.10 16.15 14.20
C ARG A 152 8.23 16.85 13.44
N GLY A 153 8.40 18.15 13.71
CA GLY A 153 9.47 19.01 13.20
C GLY A 153 9.30 19.46 11.75
N LYS A 154 8.84 18.58 10.86
CA LYS A 154 8.71 18.85 9.42
C LYS A 154 7.57 18.04 8.78
N PHE A 155 7.17 18.43 7.58
CA PHE A 155 6.25 17.70 6.71
C PHE A 155 6.69 17.82 5.24
N ALA A 156 6.18 16.95 4.37
CA ALA A 156 6.47 16.98 2.94
C ALA A 156 5.23 17.29 2.10
N ILE A 157 5.45 18.01 1.01
CA ILE A 157 4.48 18.25 -0.07
C ILE A 157 5.03 17.59 -1.34
N GLU A 158 4.30 16.59 -1.83
CA GLU A 158 4.67 15.79 -2.98
C GLU A 158 3.66 16.02 -4.10
N VAL A 159 4.14 16.28 -5.30
CA VAL A 159 3.32 16.44 -6.51
C VAL A 159 4.06 15.76 -7.64
N MET A 160 3.36 14.99 -8.48
CA MET A 160 3.98 14.32 -9.62
C MET A 160 4.61 15.36 -10.55
N GLY A 161 5.88 15.14 -10.94
CA GLY A 161 6.65 16.07 -11.79
C GLY A 161 7.40 17.16 -11.03
N LEU A 162 7.30 17.24 -9.70
CA LEU A 162 8.07 18.15 -8.86
C LEU A 162 8.88 17.36 -7.83
N GLU A 163 10.07 17.85 -7.49
CA GLU A 163 10.84 17.31 -6.36
C GLU A 163 10.05 17.51 -5.06
N PRO A 164 9.88 16.44 -4.23
CA PRO A 164 9.23 16.54 -2.94
C PRO A 164 9.82 17.64 -2.07
N LEU A 165 8.96 18.57 -1.64
CA LEU A 165 9.37 19.69 -0.81
C LEU A 165 9.14 19.36 0.66
N ILE A 166 10.22 19.30 1.43
CA ILE A 166 10.15 19.10 2.88
C ILE A 166 10.35 20.46 3.55
N VAL A 167 9.42 20.86 4.41
CA VAL A 167 9.43 22.16 5.10
C VAL A 167 9.25 21.94 6.60
N PRO A 168 9.76 22.85 7.44
CA PRO A 168 9.54 22.75 8.86
C PRO A 168 8.07 23.04 9.24
N ALA A 169 7.57 22.36 10.27
CA ALA A 169 6.25 22.57 10.85
C ALA A 169 6.29 23.70 11.89
N TRP A 170 6.56 24.94 11.45
CA TRP A 170 6.69 26.10 12.33
C TRP A 170 5.35 26.83 12.58
N PRO A 171 5.29 27.72 13.59
CA PRO A 171 4.04 28.34 14.04
C PRO A 171 3.24 29.11 12.98
N GLU A 172 3.89 29.61 11.92
CA GLU A 172 3.24 30.32 10.83
C GLU A 172 2.17 29.46 10.14
N VAL A 173 2.38 28.14 10.09
CA VAL A 173 1.41 27.18 9.55
C VAL A 173 0.16 27.15 10.41
N SER A 174 0.31 26.97 11.72
CA SER A 174 -0.79 26.94 12.68
C SER A 174 -1.57 28.26 12.69
N ARG A 175 -0.87 29.40 12.63
CA ARG A 175 -1.51 30.73 12.58
C ARG A 175 -2.45 30.87 11.39
N VAL A 176 -2.05 30.43 10.19
CA VAL A 176 -2.94 30.49 9.02
C VAL A 176 -4.16 29.58 9.19
N ILE A 177 -3.99 28.40 9.81
CA ILE A 177 -5.07 27.45 10.04
C ILE A 177 -6.07 28.01 11.06
N GLU A 178 -5.58 28.55 12.17
CA GLU A 178 -6.37 29.18 13.23
C GLU A 178 -7.14 30.40 12.70
N ASP A 179 -6.46 31.31 12.00
CA ASP A 179 -7.09 32.47 11.36
C ASP A 179 -8.21 32.06 10.39
N CYS A 180 -8.07 30.91 9.74
CA CYS A 180 -9.10 30.39 8.83
C CYS A 180 -10.26 29.73 9.54
N ARG A 181 -10.07 29.31 10.79
CA ARG A 181 -11.08 28.69 11.65
C ARG A 181 -11.77 29.66 12.59
N GLY A 182 -11.27 30.89 12.73
CA GLY A 182 -11.97 32.04 13.32
C GLY A 182 -12.17 31.89 14.81
#